data_AF-A0A251XBS3-F1
#
_entry.id   AF-A0A251XBS3-F1
#
_cell.length_a   1.000
_cell.length_b   1.000
_cell.length_c   1.000
_cell.angle_alpha   90.00
_cell.angle_beta   90.00
_cell.angle_gamma   90.00
#
_symmetry.space_group_name_H-M   'P 1'
#
loop_
_entity.id
_entity.type
_entity.pdbx_description
1 polymer ?
#
loop_
_entity_poly.entity_id
_entity_poly.type
_entity_poly.pdbx_seq_one_letter_code
_entity_poly.pdbx_strand_id
1 'polypeptide(L)'
;MVNFGKHQSKLDRKQRTHKNDIGYELQTALLLLSNVWDVDAKTTALWYYWRWRIESFFKLLKQAGHQLESWQQESGLALAKRLLIASMACVVVWQVAHSELPAAKEIQSFLVKLSGRQMKRSKPVTWSALLAGFWSLLSMLEVIENYSVDELHQFRNLLRKTSSAFAKLVPE
;
A
#
# COMPACT_ATOMS: atom_id res chain seq x y z
N MET A 1 -10.64 20.35 8.11
CA MET A 1 -9.97 21.55 7.55
C MET A 1 -9.75 22.50 8.71
N VAL A 2 -8.49 22.72 9.12
CA VAL A 2 -8.18 23.56 10.29
C VAL A 2 -8.45 25.02 9.91
N ASN A 3 -9.38 25.68 10.60
CA ASN A 3 -9.82 27.03 10.29
C ASN A 3 -8.94 28.06 11.02
N PHE A 4 -7.96 28.62 10.30
CA PHE A 4 -6.98 29.56 10.86
C PHE A 4 -7.54 30.97 11.12
N GLY A 5 -8.77 31.29 10.69
CA GLY A 5 -9.34 32.64 10.80
C GLY A 5 -9.64 33.11 12.23
N LYS A 6 -9.71 32.21 13.21
CA LYS A 6 -10.07 32.54 14.61
C LYS A 6 -8.89 32.63 15.59
N HIS A 7 -7.68 32.27 15.17
CA HIS A 7 -6.50 32.40 16.03
C HIS A 7 -5.92 33.82 15.93
N GLN A 8 -6.12 34.63 16.98
CA GLN A 8 -5.58 36.00 17.05
C GLN A 8 -4.18 36.10 17.67
N SER A 9 -3.58 34.99 18.13
CA SER A 9 -2.31 35.03 18.87
C SER A 9 -1.07 35.27 18.02
N LYS A 10 -1.19 35.28 16.68
CA LYS A 10 -0.04 35.40 15.76
C LYS A 10 -0.25 36.57 14.81
N LEU A 11 0.75 37.44 14.75
CA LEU A 11 0.70 38.76 14.08
C LEU A 11 1.16 38.71 12.61
N ASP A 12 1.74 37.60 12.15
CA ASP A 12 2.31 37.36 10.82
C ASP A 12 1.27 36.93 9.78
N ARG A 13 0.13 37.64 9.72
CA ARG A 13 -0.96 37.35 8.78
C ARG A 13 -0.81 38.16 7.50
N LYS A 14 -0.83 37.48 6.34
CA LYS A 14 -0.77 38.11 5.01
C LYS A 14 -1.97 37.69 4.17
N GLN A 15 -2.51 38.64 3.40
CA GLN A 15 -3.53 38.35 2.39
C GLN A 15 -2.89 37.53 1.26
N ARG A 16 -3.45 36.35 0.97
CA ARG A 16 -2.91 35.41 -0.03
C ARG A 16 -3.50 35.66 -1.41
N THR A 17 -4.76 35.29 -1.66
CA THR A 17 -5.36 35.44 -3.01
C THR A 17 -6.54 36.41 -3.10
N HIS A 18 -7.39 36.54 -2.09
CA HIS A 18 -8.53 37.48 -2.08
C HIS A 18 -8.74 38.07 -0.69
N LYS A 19 -9.56 39.13 -0.59
CA LYS A 19 -9.67 40.00 0.61
C LYS A 19 -9.89 39.25 1.93
N ASN A 20 -10.56 38.10 1.88
CA ASN A 20 -10.87 37.28 3.06
C ASN A 20 -9.97 36.04 3.21
N ASP A 21 -9.07 35.80 2.26
CA ASP A 21 -8.06 34.73 2.30
C ASP A 21 -6.80 35.25 3.00
N ILE A 22 -6.92 35.39 4.32
CA ILE A 22 -5.86 35.85 5.21
C ILE A 22 -5.28 34.63 5.92
N GLY A 23 -3.99 34.37 5.71
CA GLY A 23 -3.30 33.23 6.29
C GLY A 23 -1.83 33.54 6.55
N TYR A 24 -1.11 32.53 7.02
CA TYR A 24 0.33 32.63 7.25
C TYR A 24 1.08 32.37 5.93
N GLU A 25 2.09 33.17 5.60
CA GLU A 25 3.07 32.78 4.59
C GLU A 25 4.10 31.88 5.29
N LEU A 26 3.84 30.58 5.34
CA LEU A 26 4.83 29.61 5.82
C LEU A 26 5.94 29.52 4.76
N GLN A 27 6.94 30.40 4.87
CA GLN A 27 8.18 30.24 4.14
C GLN A 27 8.98 29.10 4.79
N THR A 28 8.71 27.87 4.35
CA THR A 28 9.57 26.75 4.67
C THR A 28 10.82 26.82 3.80
N ALA A 29 11.95 27.16 4.41
CA ALA A 29 13.25 27.01 3.78
C ALA A 29 13.74 25.57 3.98
N LEU A 30 14.21 24.94 2.90
CA LEU A 30 14.82 23.61 2.92
C LEU A 30 16.33 23.76 2.72
N LEU A 31 17.12 23.41 3.74
CA LEU A 31 18.57 23.32 3.62
C LEU A 31 18.95 21.86 3.33
N LEU A 32 19.57 21.62 2.17
CA LEU A 32 20.07 20.31 1.77
C LEU A 32 21.59 20.27 1.90
N LEU A 33 22.09 19.37 2.74
CA LEU A 33 23.51 19.03 2.80
C LEU A 33 23.73 17.81 1.91
N SER A 34 24.63 17.93 0.94
CA SER A 34 24.94 16.89 -0.04
C SER A 34 26.45 16.70 -0.13
N ASN A 35 26.88 15.45 -0.25
CA ASN A 35 28.25 15.06 -0.59
C ASN A 35 28.43 14.80 -2.09
N VAL A 36 27.41 15.11 -2.90
CA VAL A 36 27.48 15.03 -4.35
C VAL A 36 27.99 16.37 -4.87
N TRP A 37 29.13 16.32 -5.55
CA TRP A 37 29.78 17.45 -6.20
C TRP A 37 29.33 17.58 -7.67
N ASP A 38 29.58 18.73 -8.29
CA ASP A 38 29.38 18.99 -9.73
C ASP A 38 27.95 18.74 -10.27
N VAL A 39 26.95 18.87 -9.41
CA VAL A 39 25.53 18.77 -9.75
C VAL A 39 24.81 20.05 -9.33
N ASP A 40 23.94 20.58 -10.18
CA ASP A 40 23.23 21.80 -9.88
C ASP A 40 22.25 21.63 -8.70
N ALA A 41 21.95 22.75 -8.02
CA ALA A 41 21.06 22.74 -6.87
C ALA A 41 19.65 22.20 -7.21
N LYS A 42 19.19 22.46 -8.45
CA LYS A 42 17.88 21.99 -8.94
C LYS A 42 17.83 20.46 -9.03
N THR A 43 18.87 19.82 -9.56
CA THR A 43 18.93 18.36 -9.65
C THR A 43 19.05 17.74 -8.26
N THR A 44 19.86 18.32 -7.37
CA THR A 44 19.94 17.88 -5.96
C THR A 44 18.58 17.96 -5.26
N ALA A 45 17.84 19.06 -5.47
CA ALA A 45 16.48 19.20 -4.95
C ALA A 45 15.50 18.18 -5.54
N LEU A 46 15.62 17.87 -6.84
CA LEU A 46 14.81 16.83 -7.49
C LEU A 46 15.08 15.43 -6.91
N TRP A 47 16.33 15.09 -6.64
CA TRP A 47 16.67 13.81 -5.99
C TRP A 47 16.12 13.75 -4.57
N TYR A 48 16.24 14.84 -3.80
CA TYR A 48 15.62 14.92 -2.49
C TYR A 48 14.09 14.79 -2.58
N TYR A 49 13.45 15.34 -3.61
CA TYR A 49 12.03 15.15 -3.84
C TYR A 49 11.66 13.68 -4.03
N TRP A 50 12.49 12.89 -4.74
CA TRP A 50 12.29 11.45 -4.88
C TRP A 50 12.40 10.66 -3.58
N ARG A 51 12.99 11.22 -2.51
CA ARG A 51 12.97 10.62 -1.16
C ARG A 51 11.55 10.24 -0.75
N TRP A 52 10.55 11.06 -1.10
CA TRP A 52 9.15 10.80 -0.73
C TRP A 52 8.59 9.51 -1.37
N ARG A 53 9.23 8.96 -2.40
CA ARG A 53 8.82 7.66 -2.98
C ARG A 53 8.82 6.55 -1.93
N ILE A 54 9.71 6.59 -0.94
CA ILE A 54 9.78 5.57 0.12
C ILE A 54 8.51 5.46 0.96
N GLU A 55 7.75 6.55 1.09
CA GLU A 55 6.48 6.55 1.83
C GLU A 55 5.50 5.54 1.27
N SER A 56 5.59 5.23 -0.01
CA SER A 56 4.72 4.20 -0.59
C SER A 56 5.04 2.78 -0.11
N PHE A 57 6.30 2.47 0.17
CA PHE A 57 6.71 1.22 0.78
C PHE A 57 6.18 1.15 2.21
N PHE A 58 6.37 2.21 3.00
CA PHE A 58 5.86 2.25 4.37
C PHE A 58 4.32 2.18 4.42
N LYS A 59 3.62 2.76 3.45
CA LYS A 59 2.16 2.62 3.33
C LYS A 59 1.71 1.18 3.07
N LEU A 60 2.42 0.44 2.21
CA LEU A 60 2.14 -0.98 1.98
C LEU A 60 2.41 -1.81 3.24
N LEU A 61 3.55 -1.56 3.88
CA LEU A 61 3.96 -2.30 5.06
C LEU A 61 3.02 -2.08 6.25
N LYS A 62 2.67 -0.82 6.54
CA LYS A 62 1.91 -0.45 7.75
C LYS A 62 0.42 -0.68 7.64
N GLN A 63 -0.21 -0.38 6.50
CA GLN A 63 -1.67 -0.30 6.42
C GLN A 63 -2.25 -1.02 5.20
N ALA A 64 -1.86 -0.61 3.98
CA ALA A 64 -2.56 -1.02 2.76
C ALA A 64 -2.22 -2.44 2.26
N GLY A 65 -1.25 -3.09 2.91
CA GLY A 65 -0.68 -4.39 2.53
C GLY A 65 -0.59 -5.35 3.70
N HIS A 66 0.41 -5.20 4.56
CA HIS A 66 0.76 -6.19 5.58
C HIS A 66 0.25 -5.89 7.01
N GLN A 67 -0.35 -4.72 7.24
CA GLN A 67 -0.90 -4.31 8.53
C GLN A 67 0.10 -4.46 9.69
N LEU A 68 1.35 -4.01 9.48
CA LEU A 68 2.43 -4.17 10.45
C LEU A 68 2.06 -3.66 11.86
N GLU A 69 1.26 -2.61 11.96
CA GLU A 69 0.83 -2.03 13.24
C GLU A 69 -0.14 -2.93 14.03
N SER A 70 -0.69 -3.97 13.39
CA SER A 70 -1.60 -4.95 14.00
C SER A 70 -0.91 -6.30 14.27
N TRP A 71 0.40 -6.39 14.05
CA TRP A 71 1.17 -7.59 14.30
C TRP A 71 1.31 -7.86 15.80
N GLN A 72 1.13 -9.11 16.21
CA GLN A 72 1.19 -9.55 17.61
C GLN A 72 2.41 -10.45 17.85
N GLN A 73 3.55 -10.14 17.23
CA GLN A 73 4.79 -10.88 17.52
C GLN A 73 5.32 -10.51 18.91
N GLU A 74 5.55 -11.50 19.75
CA GLU A 74 5.96 -11.31 21.15
C GLU A 74 7.49 -11.20 21.35
N SER A 75 8.29 -11.35 20.28
CA SER A 75 9.74 -11.18 20.33
C SER A 75 10.30 -10.38 19.17
N GLY A 76 11.40 -9.67 19.42
CA GLY A 76 12.10 -8.90 18.39
C GLY A 76 12.59 -9.75 17.23
N LEU A 77 13.03 -10.99 17.49
CA LEU A 77 13.46 -11.92 16.44
C LEU A 77 12.30 -12.37 15.55
N ALA A 78 11.15 -12.72 16.13
CA ALA A 78 9.96 -13.08 15.36
C ALA A 78 9.46 -11.92 14.50
N LEU A 79 9.45 -10.71 15.07
CA LEU A 79 9.13 -9.47 14.36
C LEU A 79 10.09 -9.24 13.19
N ALA A 80 11.40 -9.36 13.42
CA ALA A 80 12.42 -9.15 12.39
C ALA A 80 12.29 -10.14 11.23
N LYS A 81 12.07 -11.43 11.50
CA LYS A 81 11.86 -12.46 10.47
C LYS A 81 10.64 -12.15 9.60
N ARG A 82 9.51 -11.82 10.23
CA ARG A 82 8.29 -11.47 9.50
C ARG A 82 8.46 -10.18 8.70
N LEU A 83 9.12 -9.18 9.29
CA LEU A 83 9.42 -7.90 8.64
C LEU A 83 10.26 -8.09 7.39
N LEU A 84 11.26 -8.98 7.42
CA LEU A 84 12.11 -9.27 6.27
C LEU A 84 11.29 -9.83 5.09
N ILE A 85 10.43 -10.81 5.34
CA ILE A 85 9.57 -11.41 4.31
C ILE A 85 8.58 -10.39 3.75
N ALA A 86 7.90 -9.64 4.63
CA ALA A 86 6.96 -8.60 4.23
C ALA A 86 7.64 -7.49 3.42
N SER A 87 8.86 -7.10 3.81
CA SER A 87 9.64 -6.09 3.08
C SER A 87 9.99 -6.57 1.68
N MET A 88 10.39 -7.83 1.53
CA MET A 88 10.68 -8.39 0.20
C MET A 88 9.44 -8.45 -0.69
N ALA A 89 8.28 -8.85 -0.15
CA ALA A 89 7.03 -8.81 -0.91
C ALA A 89 6.69 -7.39 -1.40
N CYS A 90 6.86 -6.37 -0.54
CA CYS A 90 6.70 -4.97 -0.93
C CYS A 90 7.66 -4.55 -2.05
N VAL A 91 8.94 -4.95 -1.99
CA VAL A 91 9.95 -4.63 -3.01
C VAL A 91 9.62 -5.29 -4.35
N VAL A 92 9.21 -6.57 -4.36
CA VAL A 92 8.78 -7.28 -5.57
C VAL A 92 7.61 -6.55 -6.22
N VAL A 93 6.60 -6.17 -5.43
CA VAL A 93 5.45 -5.40 -5.93
C VAL A 93 5.88 -4.05 -6.50
N TRP A 94 6.82 -3.37 -5.86
CA TRP A 94 7.38 -2.13 -6.38
C TRP A 94 8.12 -2.33 -7.71
N GLN A 95 8.94 -3.37 -7.84
CA GLN A 95 9.64 -3.69 -9.09
C GLN A 95 8.64 -3.99 -10.21
N VAL A 96 7.65 -4.83 -9.94
CA VAL A 96 6.57 -5.15 -10.89
C VAL A 96 5.83 -3.88 -11.30
N ALA A 97 5.47 -3.01 -10.34
CA ALA A 97 4.70 -1.81 -10.61
C ALA A 97 5.43 -0.73 -11.42
N HIS A 98 6.75 -0.64 -11.29
CA HIS A 98 7.57 0.36 -12.00
C HIS A 98 8.21 -0.19 -13.27
N SER A 99 8.05 -1.49 -13.57
CA SER A 99 8.59 -2.08 -14.78
C SER A 99 7.72 -1.71 -15.99
N GLU A 100 8.40 -1.31 -17.06
CA GLU A 100 7.80 -1.01 -18.36
C GLU A 100 7.86 -2.20 -19.33
N LEU A 101 8.37 -3.35 -18.87
CA LEU A 101 8.42 -4.56 -19.69
C LEU A 101 7.00 -5.05 -20.04
N PRO A 102 6.76 -5.58 -21.25
CA PRO A 102 5.45 -6.13 -21.62
C PRO A 102 4.93 -7.19 -20.64
N ALA A 103 5.80 -8.12 -20.23
CA ALA A 103 5.48 -9.14 -19.22
C ALA A 103 5.08 -8.54 -17.87
N ALA A 104 5.65 -7.39 -17.49
CA ALA A 104 5.28 -6.70 -16.26
C ALA A 104 3.86 -6.10 -16.35
N LYS A 105 3.45 -5.59 -17.51
CA LYS A 105 2.09 -5.07 -17.71
C LYS A 105 1.04 -6.18 -17.70
N GLU A 106 1.39 -7.36 -18.23
CA GLU A 106 0.55 -8.54 -18.17
C GLU A 106 0.33 -9.01 -16.74
N ILE A 107 1.42 -9.22 -15.98
CA ILE A 107 1.31 -9.64 -14.57
C ILE A 107 0.62 -8.58 -13.72
N GLN A 108 0.84 -7.28 -13.96
CA GLN A 108 0.11 -6.21 -13.27
C GLN A 108 -1.41 -6.35 -13.47
N SER A 109 -1.84 -6.56 -14.72
CA SER A 109 -3.25 -6.70 -15.07
C SER A 109 -3.87 -7.93 -14.44
N PHE A 110 -3.13 -9.05 -14.45
CA PHE A 110 -3.54 -10.29 -13.79
C PHE A 110 -3.68 -10.12 -12.28
N LEU A 111 -2.66 -9.60 -11.59
CA LEU A 111 -2.67 -9.40 -10.14
C LEU A 111 -3.76 -8.42 -9.70
N VAL A 112 -4.00 -7.34 -10.45
CA VAL A 112 -5.11 -6.41 -10.14
C VAL A 112 -6.46 -7.14 -10.22
N LYS A 113 -6.71 -7.93 -11.27
CA LYS A 113 -7.94 -8.72 -11.38
C LYS A 113 -8.08 -9.70 -10.22
N LEU A 114 -7.01 -10.44 -9.94
CA LEU A 114 -6.99 -11.45 -8.89
C LEU A 114 -7.17 -10.86 -7.48
N SER A 115 -6.74 -9.61 -7.27
CA SER A 115 -6.90 -8.91 -5.99
C SER A 115 -8.35 -8.64 -5.60
N GLY A 116 -9.30 -8.74 -6.54
CA GLY A 116 -10.71 -8.40 -6.34
C GLY A 116 -10.97 -6.90 -6.10
N ARG A 117 -9.95 -6.03 -6.18
CA ARG A 117 -10.10 -4.60 -5.92
C ARG A 117 -10.61 -3.85 -7.15
N GLN A 118 -11.58 -2.96 -6.95
CA GLN A 118 -12.01 -2.03 -7.99
C GLN A 118 -11.03 -0.87 -8.16
N MET A 119 -10.66 -0.60 -9.40
CA MET A 119 -9.72 0.45 -9.76
C MET A 119 -10.43 1.64 -10.42
N LYS A 120 -9.93 2.85 -10.17
CA LYS A 120 -10.37 4.05 -10.90
C LYS A 120 -9.83 3.99 -12.33
N ARG A 121 -10.58 4.49 -13.31
CA ARG A 121 -10.14 4.58 -14.71
C ARG A 121 -8.83 5.34 -14.87
N SER A 122 -8.62 6.41 -14.10
CA SER A 122 -7.39 7.23 -14.13
C SER A 122 -6.20 6.59 -13.42
N LYS A 123 -6.41 5.53 -12.62
CA LYS A 123 -5.36 4.83 -11.90
C LYS A 123 -5.64 3.32 -11.92
N PRO A 124 -5.37 2.66 -13.07
CA PRO A 124 -5.73 1.25 -13.27
C PRO A 124 -4.87 0.28 -12.44
N VAL A 125 -3.72 0.74 -11.94
CA VAL A 125 -2.82 -0.07 -11.11
C VAL A 125 -2.48 0.67 -9.82
N THR A 126 -2.56 -0.03 -8.69
CA THR A 126 -2.03 0.43 -7.41
C THR A 126 -1.18 -0.65 -6.76
N TRP A 127 -0.16 -0.26 -6.03
CA TRP A 127 0.70 -1.21 -5.30
C TRP A 127 -0.08 -2.10 -4.34
N SER A 128 -1.12 -1.58 -3.70
CA SER A 128 -1.90 -2.33 -2.73
C SER A 128 -2.79 -3.39 -3.40
N ALA A 129 -3.30 -3.12 -4.61
CA ALA A 129 -3.96 -4.14 -5.43
C ALA A 129 -2.98 -5.20 -5.91
N LEU A 130 -1.79 -4.79 -6.39
CA LEU A 130 -0.76 -5.74 -6.81
C LEU A 130 -0.33 -6.68 -5.67
N LEU A 131 -0.11 -6.14 -4.46
CA LEU A 131 0.28 -6.94 -3.30
C LEU A 131 -0.83 -7.91 -2.87
N ALA A 132 -2.09 -7.47 -2.88
CA ALA A 132 -3.22 -8.34 -2.56
C ALA A 132 -3.38 -9.47 -3.59
N GLY A 133 -3.28 -9.15 -4.88
CA GLY A 133 -3.30 -10.16 -5.94
C GLY A 133 -2.12 -11.12 -5.85
N PHE A 134 -0.93 -10.61 -5.49
CA PHE A 134 0.27 -11.43 -5.33
C PHE A 134 0.11 -12.44 -4.19
N TRP A 135 -0.45 -12.03 -3.05
CA TRP A 135 -0.80 -12.94 -1.96
C TRP A 135 -1.79 -14.01 -2.42
N SER A 136 -2.88 -13.61 -3.07
CA SER A 136 -3.88 -14.56 -3.60
C SER A 136 -3.27 -15.56 -4.59
N LEU A 137 -2.32 -15.13 -5.43
CA LEU A 137 -1.62 -16.01 -6.36
C LEU A 137 -0.83 -17.08 -5.61
N LEU A 138 0.00 -16.67 -4.63
CA LEU A 138 0.80 -17.61 -3.84
C LEU A 138 -0.08 -18.62 -3.10
N SER A 139 -1.18 -18.16 -2.49
CA SER A 139 -2.13 -19.06 -1.81
C SER A 139 -2.78 -20.05 -2.78
N MET A 140 -3.11 -19.63 -4.01
CA MET A 140 -3.67 -20.54 -5.00
C MET A 140 -2.65 -21.57 -5.50
N LEU A 141 -1.40 -21.15 -5.71
CA LEU A 141 -0.32 -22.07 -6.09
C LEU A 141 -0.14 -23.14 -5.02
N GLU A 142 -0.07 -22.73 -3.75
CA GLU A 142 0.02 -23.67 -2.62
C GLU A 142 -1.15 -24.65 -2.58
N VAL A 143 -2.38 -24.19 -2.85
CA VAL A 143 -3.56 -25.07 -2.90
C VAL A 143 -3.48 -26.06 -4.06
N ILE A 144 -3.12 -25.61 -5.26
CA ILE A 144 -3.07 -26.48 -6.45
C ILE A 144 -1.91 -27.47 -6.39
N GLU A 145 -0.81 -27.10 -5.73
CA GLU A 145 0.35 -27.99 -5.54
C GLU A 145 0.09 -29.09 -4.51
N ASN A 146 -0.77 -28.85 -3.51
CA ASN A 146 -0.98 -29.77 -2.39
C ASN A 146 -2.31 -30.52 -2.40
N TYR A 147 -3.26 -30.13 -3.26
CA TYR A 147 -4.58 -30.76 -3.31
C TYR A 147 -5.00 -31.05 -4.75
N SER A 148 -5.56 -32.23 -4.96
CA SER A 148 -6.23 -32.59 -6.19
C SER A 148 -7.56 -31.84 -6.36
N VAL A 149 -8.02 -31.71 -7.60
CA VAL A 149 -9.32 -31.11 -7.92
C VAL A 149 -10.48 -31.85 -7.22
N ASP A 150 -10.38 -33.18 -7.09
CA ASP A 150 -11.39 -33.99 -6.43
C ASP A 150 -11.48 -33.70 -4.92
N GLU A 151 -10.34 -33.56 -4.25
CA GLU A 151 -10.30 -33.16 -2.83
C GLU A 151 -10.91 -31.77 -2.62
N LEU A 152 -10.62 -30.81 -3.49
CA LEU A 152 -11.23 -29.48 -3.43
C LEU A 152 -12.76 -29.53 -3.63
N HIS A 153 -13.25 -30.39 -4.52
CA HIS A 153 -14.68 -30.64 -4.69
C HIS A 153 -15.32 -31.31 -3.46
N GLN A 154 -14.60 -32.23 -2.81
CA GLN A 154 -15.06 -32.83 -1.56
C GLN A 154 -15.16 -31.78 -0.45
N PHE A 155 -14.17 -30.90 -0.29
CA PHE A 155 -14.23 -29.80 0.68
C PHE A 155 -15.42 -28.86 0.43
N ARG A 156 -15.69 -28.49 -0.83
CA ARG A 156 -16.90 -27.72 -1.19
C ARG A 156 -18.19 -28.43 -0.75
N ASN A 157 -18.27 -29.74 -0.97
CA ASN A 157 -19.46 -30.51 -0.60
C ASN A 157 -19.63 -30.61 0.93
N LEU A 158 -18.53 -30.77 1.67
CA LEU A 158 -18.53 -30.73 3.13
C LEU A 158 -19.01 -29.38 3.65
N LEU A 159 -18.48 -28.27 3.12
CA LEU A 159 -18.93 -26.91 3.49
C LEU A 159 -20.44 -26.73 3.29
N ARG A 160 -20.99 -27.18 2.14
CA ARG A 160 -22.43 -27.09 1.85
C ARG A 160 -23.28 -27.89 2.84
N LYS A 161 -22.82 -29.10 3.22
CA LYS A 161 -23.51 -29.92 4.21
C LYS A 161 -23.54 -29.24 5.56
N THR A 162 -22.40 -28.74 6.04
CA THR A 162 -22.28 -28.05 7.32
C THR A 162 -23.13 -26.78 7.37
N SER A 163 -23.11 -25.95 6.33
CA SER A 163 -23.93 -24.74 6.28
C SER A 163 -25.44 -25.05 6.30
N SER A 164 -25.86 -26.11 5.59
CA SER A 164 -27.26 -26.54 5.58
C SER A 164 -27.73 -27.13 6.92
N ALA A 165 -26.83 -27.74 7.69
CA ALA A 165 -27.13 -28.24 9.02
C ALA A 165 -27.29 -27.08 10.02
N PHE A 166 -26.45 -26.05 9.91
CA PHE A 166 -26.55 -24.84 10.74
C PHE A 166 -27.87 -24.09 10.50
N ALA A 167 -28.30 -23.94 9.24
CA ALA A 167 -29.57 -23.31 8.91
C ALA A 167 -30.81 -24.04 9.48
N LYS A 168 -30.71 -25.32 9.81
CA LYS A 168 -31.78 -26.10 10.44
C LYS A 168 -31.80 -26.01 11.97
N LEU A 169 -30.75 -25.45 12.60
CA LEU A 169 -30.59 -25.37 14.05
C LEU A 169 -30.89 -23.98 14.63
N VAL A 170 -31.13 -22.98 13.78
CA VAL A 170 -31.55 -21.64 14.21
C VAL A 170 -33.10 -21.59 14.13
N PRO A 171 -33.83 -21.51 15.25
CA PRO A 171 -35.27 -21.27 15.24
C PRO A 171 -35.56 -19.84 14.74
N GLU A 172 -36.69 -19.65 14.06
CA GLU A 172 -37.20 -18.32 13.65
C GLU A 172 -37.38 -17.34 14.82
#